data_AF-A0A959DXB2-F1
#
_entry.id   AF-A0A959DXB2-F1
#
_cell.length_a   1.000
_cell.length_b   1.000
_cell.length_c   1.000
_cell.angle_alpha   90.00
_cell.angle_beta   90.00
_cell.angle_gamma   90.00
#
_symmetry.space_group_name_H-M   'P 1'
#
loop_
_entity.id
_entity.type
_entity.pdbx_description
1 polymer ?
#
loop_
_entity_poly.entity_id
_entity_poly.type
_entity_poly.pdbx_seq_one_letter_code
_entity_poly.pdbx_strand_id
1 'polypeptide(L)' 'MAQSDLSDAKRARKDEFYTQYSDIQREMNAYLEFDPNVFRDKTVLLPCDDPEWSNFTKFFAQNFENFGL' A
#
# COMPACT_ATOMS: atom_id res chain seq x y z
N MET A 1 31.31 10.02 21.29
CA MET A 1 30.79 9.02 20.33
C MET A 1 29.30 9.25 20.20
N ALA A 2 28.87 10.11 19.27
CA ALA A 2 27.48 10.56 19.23
C ALA A 2 27.11 11.02 17.81
N GLN A 3 26.92 10.08 16.88
CA GLN A 3 26.16 10.33 15.64
C GLN A 3 25.88 9.04 14.84
N SER A 4 25.31 8.01 15.46
CA SER A 4 24.87 6.81 14.72
C SER A 4 23.35 6.60 14.79
N ASP A 5 22.72 7.07 15.87
CA ASP A 5 21.29 6.86 16.14
C ASP A 5 20.34 7.76 15.32
N LEU A 6 20.77 8.95 14.94
CA LEU A 6 19.92 9.92 14.22
C LEU A 6 19.68 9.52 12.76
N SER A 7 20.58 8.74 12.17
CA SER A 7 20.45 8.24 10.79
C SER A 7 19.47 7.07 10.73
N ASP A 8 19.47 6.21 11.75
CA ASP A 8 18.58 5.06 11.85
C ASP A 8 17.14 5.50 12.16
N ALA A 9 16.97 6.45 13.09
CA ALA A 9 15.67 7.06 13.37
C ALA A 9 15.08 7.80 12.16
N LYS A 10 15.89 8.42 11.30
CA LYS A 10 15.44 9.04 10.03
C LYS A 10 15.06 8.01 8.95
N ARG A 11 15.69 6.85 8.94
CA ARG A 11 15.34 5.72 8.06
C ARG A 11 14.05 5.05 8.54
N ALA A 12 13.96 4.74 9.83
CA ALA A 12 12.74 4.23 10.46
C ALA A 12 11.55 5.19 10.27
N ARG A 13 11.77 6.50 10.43
CA ARG A 13 10.76 7.53 10.12
C ARG A 13 10.38 7.62 8.64
N LYS A 14 11.25 7.22 7.71
CA LYS A 14 10.90 7.13 6.28
C LYS A 14 10.14 5.85 5.97
N ASP A 15 10.52 4.73 6.59
CA ASP A 15 9.83 3.45 6.51
C ASP A 15 8.44 3.50 7.16
N GLU A 16 8.24 4.29 8.23
CA GLU A 16 6.93 4.50 8.88
C GLU A 16 5.88 5.15 7.97
N PHE A 17 6.27 5.81 6.86
CA PHE A 17 5.34 6.35 5.87
C PHE A 17 5.05 5.38 4.71
N TYR A 18 5.85 4.33 4.54
CA TYR A 18 5.57 3.32 3.53
C TYR A 18 4.70 2.23 4.13
N THR A 19 3.43 2.21 3.72
CA THR A 19 2.53 1.11 4.05
C THR A 19 3.15 -0.19 3.55
N GLN A 20 3.35 -1.15 4.46
CA GLN A 20 3.88 -2.46 4.08
C GLN A 20 2.84 -3.16 3.22
N TYR A 21 3.32 -3.95 2.26
CA TYR A 21 2.45 -4.72 1.38
C TYR A 21 1.49 -5.62 2.17
N SER A 22 1.99 -6.28 3.22
CA SER A 22 1.18 -7.14 4.09
C SER A 22 0.03 -6.42 4.78
N ASP A 23 0.23 -5.18 5.22
CA ASP A 23 -0.82 -4.37 5.84
C ASP A 23 -1.89 -4.00 4.79
N ILE A 24 -1.47 -3.64 3.58
CA ILE A 24 -2.39 -3.38 2.46
C ILE A 24 -3.22 -4.62 2.17
N GLN A 25 -2.58 -5.79 2.04
CA GLN A 25 -3.28 -7.05 1.80
C GLN A 25 -4.31 -7.35 2.89
N ARG A 26 -3.92 -7.19 4.17
CA ARG A 26 -4.80 -7.46 5.30
C ARG A 26 -6.04 -6.57 5.27
N GLU A 27 -5.86 -5.26 5.10
CA GLU A 27 -6.97 -4.32 5.07
C GLU A 27 -7.86 -4.53 3.84
N MET A 28 -7.27 -4.70 2.66
CA MET A 28 -8.03 -4.91 1.42
C MET A 28 -8.80 -6.24 1.44
N ASN A 29 -8.20 -7.31 2.00
CA ASN A 29 -8.91 -8.57 2.19
C ASN A 29 -10.10 -8.42 3.13
N ALA A 30 -9.99 -7.65 4.22
CA ALA A 30 -11.12 -7.41 5.11
C ALA A 30 -12.29 -6.72 4.38
N TYR A 31 -12.02 -5.77 3.47
CA TYR A 31 -13.06 -5.16 2.63
C TYR A 31 -13.66 -6.16 1.64
N LEU A 32 -12.85 -7.01 1.01
CA LEU A 32 -13.31 -8.04 0.07
C LEU A 32 -14.09 -9.18 0.75
N GLU A 33 -13.72 -9.53 1.98
CA GLU A 33 -14.45 -10.50 2.81
C GLU A 33 -15.82 -9.97 3.20
N PHE A 34 -15.93 -8.66 3.44
CA PHE A 34 -17.21 -8.02 3.73
C PHE A 34 -18.08 -7.85 2.47
N ASP A 35 -17.50 -7.39 1.36
CA ASP A 35 -18.16 -7.30 0.06
C ASP A 35 -17.18 -7.65 -1.08
N PRO A 36 -17.34 -8.80 -1.75
CA PRO A 36 -16.41 -9.22 -2.80
C PRO A 36 -16.48 -8.33 -4.05
N ASN A 37 -17.50 -7.48 -4.19
CA ASN A 37 -17.66 -6.55 -5.31
C ASN A 37 -17.35 -5.10 -4.92
N VAL A 38 -16.70 -4.86 -3.78
CA VAL A 38 -16.45 -3.52 -3.26
C VAL A 38 -15.71 -2.61 -4.24
N PHE A 39 -14.89 -3.20 -5.13
CA PHE A 39 -14.11 -2.49 -6.14
C PHE A 39 -14.66 -2.62 -7.57
N ARG A 40 -15.63 -3.51 -7.81
CA ARG A 40 -16.09 -3.82 -9.16
C ARG A 40 -16.77 -2.62 -9.82
N ASP A 41 -16.42 -2.34 -11.08
CA ASP A 41 -16.95 -1.22 -11.87
C ASP A 41 -16.72 0.16 -11.22
N LYS A 42 -15.72 0.29 -10.33
CA LYS A 42 -15.35 1.55 -9.69
C LYS A 42 -14.00 2.06 -10.19
N THR A 43 -13.80 3.36 -10.06
CA THR A 43 -12.48 3.97 -10.31
C THR A 43 -11.80 4.24 -8.97
N VAL A 44 -10.66 3.58 -8.75
CA VAL A 44 -9.83 3.79 -7.55
C VAL A 44 -8.72 4.79 -7.89
N LEU A 45 -8.75 5.96 -7.24
CA LEU A 45 -7.67 6.94 -7.34
C LEU A 45 -6.58 6.58 -6.35
N LEU A 46 -5.37 6.34 -6.86
CA LEU A 46 -4.20 5.98 -6.07
C LEU A 46 -3.26 7.18 -6.02
N PRO A 47 -3.39 8.05 -5.00
CA PRO A 47 -2.43 9.13 -4.81
C PRO A 47 -1.08 8.50 -4.51
N CYS A 48 -0.13 8.67 -5.42
CA CYS A 48 1.18 8.08 -5.32
C CYS A 48 2.22 9.07 -5.87
N ASP A 49 3.24 9.38 -5.08
CA ASP A 49 4.37 10.21 -5.50
C ASP A 49 5.18 9.53 -6.61
N ASP A 50 5.43 8.21 -6.48
CA ASP A 50 6.17 7.41 -7.46
C ASP A 50 5.51 6.02 -7.65
N PRO A 51 4.85 5.76 -8.80
CA PRO A 51 4.12 4.52 -9.03
C PRO A 51 5.02 3.27 -9.07
N GLU A 52 6.32 3.42 -9.34
CA GLU A 52 7.29 2.32 -9.37
C GLU A 52 7.64 1.78 -7.96
N TRP A 53 7.45 2.59 -6.93
CA TRP A 53 7.86 2.27 -5.55
C TRP A 53 6.69 2.00 -4.61
N SER A 54 5.46 2.34 -4.98
CA SER A 54 4.31 2.14 -4.11
C SER A 54 3.79 0.71 -4.10
N ASN A 55 3.81 0.12 -2.90
CA ASN A 55 3.18 -1.17 -2.63
C ASN A 55 1.68 -1.15 -2.90
N PHE A 56 1.04 0.02 -2.78
CA PHE A 56 -0.39 0.19 -3.02
C PHE A 56 -0.70 0.09 -4.52
N THR A 57 0.05 0.82 -5.35
CA THR A 57 -0.08 0.73 -6.82
C THR A 57 0.21 -0.69 -7.31
N LYS A 58 1.25 -1.33 -6.78
CA LYS A 58 1.57 -2.73 -7.09
C LYS A 58 0.45 -3.69 -6.73
N PHE A 59 -0.14 -3.54 -5.54
CA PHE A 59 -1.24 -4.40 -5.09
C PHE A 59 -2.46 -4.30 -6.01
N PHE A 60 -2.92 -3.08 -6.31
CA PHE A 60 -4.09 -2.88 -7.17
C PHE A 60 -3.81 -3.27 -8.62
N ALA A 61 -2.62 -3.00 -9.15
CA ALA A 61 -2.25 -3.40 -10.51
C ALA A 61 -2.21 -4.93 -10.67
N GLN A 62 -1.70 -5.66 -9.67
CA GLN A 62 -1.66 -7.13 -9.69
C GLN A 62 -3.03 -7.78 -9.57
N ASN A 63 -3.98 -7.10 -8.90
CA ASN A 63 -5.32 -7.61 -8.66
C ASN A 63 -6.39 -6.93 -9.52
N PHE A 64 -6.00 -6.15 -10.53
CA PHE A 64 -6.90 -5.31 -11.31
C PHE A 64 -8.04 -6.11 -11.95
N GLU A 65 -7.70 -7.20 -12.64
CA GLU A 65 -8.69 -8.11 -13.24
C GLU A 65 -9.54 -8.84 -12.18
N ASN A 66 -8.94 -9.19 -11.04
CA ASN A 66 -9.62 -9.92 -9.96
C ASN A 66 -10.61 -9.02 -9.20
N PHE A 67 -10.35 -7.72 -9.14
CA PHE A 67 -11.22 -6.72 -8.51
C PHE A 67 -12.27 -6.17 -9.48
N GLY A 68 -12.19 -6.48 -10.78
CA GLY A 68 -13.10 -5.96 -11.80
C GLY A 68 -13.01 -4.45 -11.92
N LEU A 69 -11.79 -3.91 -11.76
CA LEU A 69 -11.44 -2.49 -11.91
C LEU A 69 -11.15 -2.14 -13.37
#